data_AF-A0A960PT33-F1
#
_entry.id   AF-A0A960PT33-F1
#
_cell.length_a   1.000
_cell.length_b   1.000
_cell.length_c   1.000
_cell.angle_alpha   90.00
_cell.angle_beta   90.00
_cell.angle_gamma   90.00
#
_symmetry.space_group_name_H-M   'P 1'
#
loop_
_entity.id
_entity.type
_entity.pdbx_description
1 polymer ?
#
loop_
_entity_poly.entity_id
_entity_poly.type
_entity_poly.pdbx_seq_one_letter_code
_entity_poly.pdbx_strand_id
1 'polypeptide(L)'
;PGSMVEEGDWLATLAPDEGHRLVAFFPSAQAAGRLAPGQPARISSPSFPSMVHGQSIAHVRRVAGESHEGRLRAELEILDEPPAFPLSPGLPLVVEVETDRLSPLHLLLRAAGTRFAAGTERDTAARR
;
A
#
# COMPACT_ATOMS: atom_id res chain seq x y z
N PRO A 1 -32.01 25.09 -6.08
CA PRO A 1 -32.45 24.88 -7.49
C PRO A 1 -32.69 26.26 -8.13
N GLY A 2 -32.22 26.50 -9.36
CA GLY A 2 -32.32 27.80 -10.06
C GLY A 2 -30.99 28.47 -10.43
N SER A 3 -29.87 27.74 -10.49
CA SER A 3 -28.59 28.28 -10.96
C SER A 3 -28.58 28.39 -12.49
N MET A 4 -28.15 29.55 -13.02
CA MET A 4 -27.78 29.71 -14.43
C MET A 4 -26.46 28.97 -14.67
N VAL A 5 -26.37 28.23 -15.76
CA VAL A 5 -25.18 27.47 -16.16
C VAL A 5 -24.84 27.82 -17.60
N GLU A 6 -23.56 27.95 -17.89
CA GLU A 6 -23.05 28.29 -19.22
C GLU A 6 -22.64 27.04 -19.99
N GLU A 7 -22.46 27.18 -21.30
CA GLU A 7 -21.96 26.08 -22.14
C GLU A 7 -20.56 25.67 -21.66
N GLY A 8 -20.38 24.38 -21.37
CA GLY A 8 -19.15 23.83 -20.81
C GLY A 8 -19.16 23.67 -19.29
N ASP A 9 -20.20 24.16 -18.59
CA ASP A 9 -20.32 23.97 -17.15
C ASP A 9 -20.51 22.51 -16.77
N TRP A 10 -19.74 22.12 -15.75
CA TRP A 10 -19.76 20.78 -15.22
C TRP A 10 -20.78 20.66 -14.08
N LEU A 11 -21.87 19.92 -14.32
CA LEU A 11 -23.01 19.87 -13.40
C LEU A 11 -22.90 18.76 -12.35
N ALA A 12 -22.46 17.56 -12.75
CA ALA A 12 -22.34 16.39 -11.88
C ALA A 12 -21.45 15.28 -12.47
N THR A 13 -20.88 14.43 -11.60
CA THR A 13 -20.31 13.12 -11.97
C THR A 13 -21.35 12.05 -11.70
N LEU A 14 -21.59 11.18 -12.66
CA LEU A 14 -22.20 9.87 -12.40
C LEU A 14 -21.07 8.87 -12.13
N ALA A 15 -20.98 8.40 -10.89
CA ALA A 15 -20.04 7.36 -10.51
C ALA A 15 -20.78 6.01 -10.47
N PRO A 16 -20.24 4.95 -11.07
CA PRO A 16 -20.78 3.61 -10.93
C PRO A 16 -20.76 3.16 -9.46
N ASP A 17 -21.79 2.43 -9.03
CA ASP A 17 -21.89 1.86 -7.67
C ASP A 17 -21.08 0.54 -7.51
N GLU A 18 -20.19 0.24 -8.46
CA GLU A 18 -19.40 -1.00 -8.47
C GLU A 18 -18.28 -0.93 -7.42
N GLY A 19 -18.67 -1.17 -6.16
CA GLY A 19 -17.80 -1.37 -5.01
C GLY A 19 -16.95 -0.15 -4.66
N HIS A 20 -16.57 -0.03 -3.39
CA HIS A 20 -15.66 1.02 -2.96
C HIS A 20 -14.27 0.82 -3.58
N ARG A 21 -14.00 1.48 -4.71
CA ARG A 21 -12.69 1.46 -5.37
C ARG A 21 -11.72 2.36 -4.62
N LEU A 22 -10.81 1.73 -3.87
CA LEU A 22 -9.79 2.44 -3.12
C LEU A 22 -8.51 2.58 -3.95
N VAL A 23 -7.97 3.79 -4.01
CA VAL A 23 -6.73 4.11 -4.73
C VAL A 23 -5.74 4.70 -3.75
N ALA A 24 -4.55 4.12 -3.70
CA ALA A 24 -3.44 4.62 -2.89
C ALA A 24 -2.22 4.93 -3.77
N PHE A 25 -1.42 5.90 -3.34
CA PHE A 25 -0.19 6.31 -4.01
C PHE A 25 0.99 6.09 -3.07
N PHE A 26 1.96 5.30 -3.52
CA PHE A 26 3.14 4.96 -2.74
C PHE A 26 4.40 5.57 -3.35
N PRO A 27 5.40 5.98 -2.56
CA PRO A 27 6.69 6.42 -3.09
C PRO A 27 7.33 5.31 -3.92
N SER A 28 7.69 5.60 -5.18
CA SER A 28 8.21 4.59 -6.11
C SER A 28 9.53 3.99 -5.62
N ALA A 29 10.36 4.78 -4.95
CA ALA A 29 11.61 4.32 -4.35
C ALA A 29 11.41 3.20 -3.30
N GLN A 30 10.24 3.12 -2.67
CA GLN A 30 9.91 2.11 -1.67
C GLN A 30 8.99 1.00 -2.24
N ALA A 31 8.16 1.31 -3.22
CA ALA A 31 7.14 0.39 -3.74
C ALA A 31 7.57 -0.35 -5.02
N ALA A 32 8.48 0.20 -5.83
CA ALA A 32 8.86 -0.41 -7.10
C ALA A 32 9.50 -1.81 -6.88
N GLY A 33 8.96 -2.82 -7.57
CA GLY A 33 9.40 -4.21 -7.47
C GLY A 33 9.01 -4.92 -6.16
N ARG A 34 8.40 -4.22 -5.20
CA ARG A 34 7.95 -4.78 -3.92
C ARG A 34 6.43 -4.85 -3.81
N LEU A 35 5.73 -3.90 -4.42
CA LEU A 35 4.29 -3.84 -4.42
C LEU A 35 3.73 -4.76 -5.53
N ALA A 36 2.88 -5.70 -5.14
CA ALA A 36 2.31 -6.71 -6.05
C ALA A 36 0.84 -7.00 -5.72
N PRO A 37 0.03 -7.41 -6.72
CA PRO A 37 -1.33 -7.88 -6.49
C PRO A 37 -1.39 -9.04 -5.47
N GLY A 38 -2.46 -9.09 -4.68
CA GLY A 38 -2.72 -10.08 -3.65
C GLY A 38 -2.08 -9.77 -2.30
N GLN A 39 -1.21 -8.76 -2.19
CA GLN A 39 -0.62 -8.38 -0.91
C GLN A 39 -1.66 -7.86 0.08
N PRO A 40 -1.62 -8.29 1.34
CA PRO A 40 -2.55 -7.81 2.34
C PRO A 40 -2.23 -6.35 2.69
N ALA A 41 -3.29 -5.60 2.96
CA ALA A 41 -3.22 -4.20 3.31
C ALA A 41 -4.12 -3.90 4.50
N ARG A 42 -3.74 -2.89 5.27
CA ARG A 42 -4.54 -2.31 6.35
C ARG A 42 -4.85 -0.87 6.04
N ILE A 43 -6.09 -0.49 6.31
CA ILE A 43 -6.61 0.84 6.04
C ILE A 43 -7.03 1.46 7.37
N SER A 44 -6.59 2.69 7.58
CA SER A 44 -7.03 3.53 8.70
C SER A 44 -7.38 4.93 8.18
N SER A 45 -8.12 5.70 8.97
CA SER A 45 -8.38 7.11 8.65
C SER A 45 -7.89 7.99 9.80
N PRO A 46 -7.23 9.13 9.52
CA PRO A 46 -6.93 10.13 10.55
C PRO A 46 -8.20 10.68 11.22
N SER A 47 -9.33 10.68 10.50
CA SER A 47 -10.63 11.16 11.01
C SER A 47 -11.34 10.14 11.89
N PHE A 48 -10.94 8.87 11.84
CA PHE A 48 -11.53 7.77 12.60
C PHE A 48 -10.42 6.99 13.33
N PRO A 49 -10.06 7.40 14.57
CA PRO A 49 -8.95 6.80 15.30
C PRO A 49 -9.09 5.29 15.44
N SER A 50 -8.03 4.57 15.08
CA SER A 50 -8.02 3.11 15.01
C SER A 50 -8.23 2.42 16.36
N MET A 51 -7.88 3.06 17.47
CA MET A 51 -8.15 2.52 18.81
C MET A 51 -9.64 2.40 19.13
N VAL A 52 -10.49 3.18 18.45
CA VAL A 52 -11.94 3.22 18.67
C VAL A 52 -12.69 2.53 17.54
N HIS A 53 -12.33 2.84 16.29
CA HIS A 53 -13.05 2.37 15.11
C HIS A 53 -12.40 1.15 14.45
N GLY A 54 -11.19 0.76 14.86
CA GLY A 54 -10.45 -0.33 14.23
C GLY A 54 -9.77 0.07 12.92
N GLN A 55 -9.37 -0.94 12.15
CA GLN A 55 -8.77 -0.81 10.82
C GLN A 55 -9.55 -1.72 9.87
N SER A 56 -9.70 -1.29 8.62
CA SER A 56 -10.23 -2.14 7.58
C SER A 56 -9.14 -2.94 6.90
N ILE A 57 -9.41 -4.22 6.63
CA ILE A 57 -8.55 -5.12 5.90
C ILE A 57 -8.85 -5.01 4.41
N ALA A 58 -7.79 -5.00 3.60
CA ALA A 58 -7.87 -4.97 2.16
C ALA A 58 -6.77 -5.83 1.54
N HIS A 59 -6.82 -5.99 0.23
CA HIS A 59 -5.69 -6.49 -0.53
C HIS A 59 -5.42 -5.61 -1.75
N VAL A 60 -4.17 -5.62 -2.23
CA VAL A 60 -3.80 -4.96 -3.47
C VAL A 60 -4.44 -5.72 -4.63
N ARG A 61 -5.37 -5.08 -5.34
CA ARG A 61 -6.00 -5.66 -6.52
C ARG A 61 -5.14 -5.47 -7.76
N ARG A 62 -4.55 -4.28 -7.91
CA ARG A 62 -3.73 -3.92 -9.08
C ARG A 62 -2.70 -2.88 -8.74
N VAL A 63 -1.54 -2.95 -9.39
CA VAL A 63 -0.50 -1.92 -9.34
C VAL A 63 -0.32 -1.36 -10.74
N ALA A 64 -0.20 -0.05 -10.88
CA ALA A 64 0.14 0.58 -12.14
C ALA A 64 1.57 0.22 -12.57
N GLY A 65 1.77 -0.08 -13.85
CA GLY A 65 3.09 -0.49 -14.38
C GLY A 65 4.10 0.65 -14.46
N GLU A 66 3.66 1.90 -14.41
CA GLU A 66 4.50 3.09 -14.50
C GLU A 66 4.30 3.98 -13.27
N SER A 67 5.39 4.59 -12.81
CA SER A 67 5.34 5.62 -11.79
C SER A 67 5.04 6.98 -12.42
N HIS A 68 4.20 7.75 -11.73
CA HIS A 68 3.88 9.12 -12.10
C HIS A 68 4.28 10.05 -10.96
N GLU A 69 5.07 11.09 -11.26
CA GLU A 69 5.59 12.03 -10.25
C GLU A 69 6.30 11.32 -9.08
N GLY A 70 7.05 10.26 -9.38
CA GLY A 70 7.75 9.48 -8.35
C GLY A 70 6.83 8.65 -7.45
N ARG A 71 5.54 8.51 -7.77
CA ARG A 71 4.57 7.69 -7.04
C ARG A 71 4.01 6.55 -7.89
N LEU A 72 3.85 5.38 -7.27
CA LEU A 72 3.17 4.23 -7.85
C LEU A 72 1.73 4.18 -7.37
N ARG A 73 0.81 4.10 -8.33
CA ARG A 73 -0.63 3.98 -8.07
C ARG A 73 -1.00 2.52 -7.85
N ALA A 74 -1.69 2.23 -6.76
CA ALA A 74 -2.26 0.92 -6.49
C ALA A 74 -3.76 1.02 -6.25
N GLU A 75 -4.48 0.05 -6.78
CA GLU A 75 -5.90 -0.16 -6.56
C GLU A 75 -6.05 -1.27 -5.51
N LEU A 76 -6.89 -1.01 -4.51
CA LEU A 76 -7.14 -1.92 -3.41
C LEU A 76 -8.61 -2.30 -3.34
N GLU A 77 -8.85 -3.49 -2.82
CA GLU A 77 -10.18 -4.03 -2.59
C GLU A 77 -10.33 -4.34 -1.10
N ILE A 78 -11.37 -3.77 -0.51
CA ILE A 78 -11.69 -3.91 0.92
C ILE A 78 -12.36 -5.26 1.12
N LEU A 79 -11.92 -5.99 2.14
CA LEU A 79 -12.40 -7.34 2.46
C LEU A 79 -13.47 -7.35 3.55
N ASP A 80 -13.53 -6.31 4.37
CA ASP A 80 -14.49 -6.22 5.48
C ASP A 80 -15.84 -5.66 5.01
N GLU A 81 -16.92 -6.36 5.35
CA GLU A 81 -18.30 -5.94 5.12
C GLU A 81 -19.11 -6.06 6.43
N PRO A 82 -19.47 -4.95 7.11
CA PRO A 82 -19.18 -3.57 6.75
C PRO A 82 -17.72 -3.16 7.06
N PRO A 83 -17.20 -2.10 6.41
CA PRO A 83 -15.93 -1.49 6.78
C PRO A 83 -15.93 -0.98 8.23
N ALA A 84 -14.73 -0.84 8.79
CA ALA A 84 -14.52 -0.45 10.19
C ALA A 84 -14.92 1.02 10.49
N PHE A 85 -14.98 1.85 9.46
CA PHE A 85 -15.42 3.25 9.50
C PHE A 85 -16.22 3.58 8.24
N PRO A 86 -17.13 4.57 8.29
CA PRO A 86 -17.96 4.92 7.14
C PRO A 86 -17.11 5.44 5.97
N LEU A 87 -17.17 4.75 4.83
CA LEU A 87 -16.47 5.14 3.63
C LEU A 87 -17.29 6.17 2.85
N SER A 88 -16.70 7.34 2.66
CA SER A 88 -17.25 8.41 1.82
C SER A 88 -16.22 8.83 0.77
N PRO A 89 -16.66 9.20 -0.45
CA PRO A 89 -15.76 9.79 -1.44
C PRO A 89 -14.99 10.98 -0.86
N GLY A 90 -13.69 11.02 -1.11
CA GLY A 90 -12.81 12.09 -0.61
C GLY A 90 -12.39 11.95 0.85
N LEU A 91 -12.81 10.91 1.58
CA LEU A 91 -12.32 10.64 2.93
C LEU A 91 -10.81 10.36 2.90
N PRO A 92 -9.97 11.11 3.64
CA PRO A 92 -8.55 10.82 3.73
C PRO A 92 -8.29 9.49 4.44
N LEU A 93 -7.54 8.61 3.79
CA LEU A 93 -7.17 7.29 4.30
C LEU A 93 -5.66 7.11 4.27
N VAL A 94 -5.16 6.33 5.22
CA VAL A 94 -3.78 5.85 5.28
C VAL A 94 -3.81 4.35 5.03
N VAL A 95 -3.02 3.90 4.06
CA VAL A 95 -2.93 2.50 3.65
C VAL A 95 -1.53 1.99 3.90
N GLU A 96 -1.44 0.90 4.64
CA GLU A 96 -0.21 0.16 4.86
C GLU A 96 -0.30 -1.17 4.11
N VAL A 97 0.66 -1.42 3.21
CA VAL A 97 0.74 -2.68 2.46
C VAL A 97 1.89 -3.50 3.00
N GLU A 98 1.62 -4.77 3.31
CA GLU A 98 2.65 -5.70 3.72
C GLU A 98 3.38 -6.24 2.48
N THR A 99 4.59 -5.73 2.25
CA THR A 99 5.40 -6.06 1.06
C THR A 99 6.27 -7.29 1.26
N ASP A 100 6.88 -7.44 2.44
CA ASP A 100 7.80 -8.52 2.78
C ASP A 100 7.48 -9.10 4.16
N ARG A 101 7.34 -10.43 4.24
CA ARG A 101 7.39 -11.18 5.51
C ARG A 101 8.71 -11.91 5.60
N LEU A 102 9.61 -11.44 6.47
CA LEU A 102 10.85 -12.18 6.76
C LEU A 102 10.53 -13.31 7.74
N SER A 103 10.70 -14.56 7.29
CA SER A 103 10.58 -15.69 8.21
C SER A 103 11.74 -15.68 9.22
N PRO A 104 11.53 -16.14 10.47
CA PRO A 104 12.60 -16.25 11.45
C PRO A 104 13.80 -17.06 10.95
N LEU A 105 13.56 -18.10 10.15
CA LEU A 105 14.62 -18.89 9.52
C LEU A 105 15.45 -18.07 8.50
N HIS A 106 14.83 -17.18 7.72
CA HIS A 106 15.57 -16.29 6.82
C HIS A 106 16.49 -15.34 7.60
N LEU A 107 16.06 -14.88 8.78
CA LEU A 107 16.91 -14.04 9.64
C LEU A 107 18.11 -14.84 10.17
N LEU A 108 17.91 -16.10 10.57
CA LEU A 108 18.99 -16.99 10.99
C LEU A 108 19.96 -17.29 9.85
N LEU A 109 19.46 -17.56 8.64
CA LEU A 109 20.29 -17.80 7.46
C LEU A 109 21.09 -16.56 7.06
N ARG A 110 20.47 -15.37 7.11
CA ARG A 110 21.17 -14.09 6.87
C ARG A 110 22.27 -13.86 7.92
N ALA A 111 21.99 -14.11 9.20
CA ALA A 111 22.97 -13.95 10.27
C ALA A 111 24.12 -14.98 10.21
N ALA A 112 23.83 -16.20 9.77
CA ALA A 112 24.86 -17.20 9.50
C ALA A 112 25.73 -16.78 8.32
N GLY A 113 25.13 -16.34 7.21
CA GLY A 113 25.83 -15.87 6.02
C GLY A 113 26.77 -14.70 6.30
N THR A 114 26.37 -13.71 7.10
CA THR A 114 27.24 -12.60 7.49
C THR A 114 28.43 -13.05 8.34
N ARG A 115 28.25 -14.06 9.21
CA ARG A 115 29.35 -14.63 9.99
C ARG A 115 30.33 -15.43 9.14
N PHE A 116 29.84 -16.22 8.19
CA PHE A 116 30.70 -16.99 7.29
C PHE A 116 31.48 -16.07 6.34
N ALA A 117 30.85 -15.03 5.78
CA ALA A 117 31.52 -14.05 4.93
C ALA A 117 32.63 -13.28 5.66
N ALA A 118 32.42 -12.91 6.94
CA ALA A 118 33.43 -12.26 7.76
C ALA A 118 34.60 -13.20 8.15
N GLY A 119 34.37 -14.52 8.15
CA GLY A 119 35.40 -15.53 8.40
C GLY A 119 36.32 -15.73 7.21
N THR A 120 35.79 -15.73 5.99
CA THR A 120 36.57 -15.89 4.75
C THR A 120 37.47 -14.69 4.45
N GLU A 121 37.10 -13.48 4.85
CA GLU A 121 37.98 -12.30 4.75
C GLU A 121 39.20 -12.37 5.70
N ARG A 122 39.06 -13.00 6.88
CA ARG A 122 40.17 -13.18 7.82
C ARG A 122 41.17 -14.23 7.36
N ASP A 123 40.70 -15.30 6.72
CA ASP A 123 41.53 -16.41 6.25
C ASP A 123 42.33 -16.03 4.98
N THR A 124 41.80 -15.13 4.16
CA THR A 124 42.52 -14.59 2.98
C THR A 124 43.58 -13.56 3.35
N ALA A 125 43.41 -12.82 4.46
CA ALA A 125 44.42 -11.87 4.96
C ALA A 125 45.61 -12.55 5.65
N ALA A 126 45.43 -13.75 6.24
CA ALA A 126 46.49 -14.49 6.93
C ALA A 126 47.43 -15.30 6.00
N ARG A 127 47.14 -15.31 4.68
CA ARG A 127 47.90 -16.06 3.65
C ARG A 127 48.80 -15.20 2.76
N ARG A 128 48.99 -13.91 3.10
CA ARG A 128 49.94 -12.99 2.45
C ARG A 128 51.04 -12.62 3.43
#